data_AF-A0A927FJ97-F1
#
_entry.id   AF-A0A927FJ97-F1
#
_cell.length_a   1.000
_cell.length_b   1.000
_cell.length_c   1.000
_cell.angle_alpha   90.00
_cell.angle_beta   90.00
_cell.angle_gamma   90.00
#
_symmetry.space_group_name_H-M   'P 1'
#
loop_
_entity.id
_entity.type
_entity.pdbx_description
1 polymer ?
#
loop_
_entity_poly.entity_id
_entity_poly.type
_entity_poly.pdbx_seq_one_letter_code
_entity_poly.pdbx_strand_id
1 'polypeptide(L)'
;MSNRSEHLTLRLAGQWLELWESLKQVHPDLSDSELLRQALALRAALSAVDDTGNRPRALIEYVNEKGEKVVADLEEHVGLKAKPKSKAVAKK
;
A
#
# COMPACT_ATOMS: atom_id res chain seq x y z
N MET A 1 -15.39 25.89 -9.05
CA MET A 1 -15.20 24.44 -8.80
C MET A 1 -15.75 24.15 -7.42
N SER A 2 -16.80 23.33 -7.32
CA SER A 2 -17.46 23.04 -6.05
C SER A 2 -16.54 22.23 -5.14
N ASN A 3 -16.00 22.88 -4.11
CA ASN A 3 -15.23 22.25 -3.05
C ASN A 3 -16.22 21.54 -2.10
N ARG A 4 -16.77 20.40 -2.55
CA ARG A 4 -17.49 19.50 -1.65
C ARG A 4 -16.45 18.71 -0.87
N SER A 5 -16.19 19.14 0.35
CA SER A 5 -15.55 18.30 1.37
C SER A 5 -16.54 17.18 1.70
N GLU A 6 -16.51 16.09 0.93
CA GLU A 6 -17.29 14.90 1.24
C GLU A 6 -16.69 14.25 2.48
N HIS A 7 -17.43 14.31 3.59
CA HIS A 7 -17.03 13.64 4.82
C HIS A 7 -17.19 12.13 4.66
N LEU A 8 -16.07 11.44 4.41
CA LEU A 8 -16.01 9.99 4.38
C LEU A 8 -15.82 9.46 5.80
N THR A 9 -16.75 8.61 6.24
CA THR A 9 -16.60 7.85 7.50
C THR A 9 -16.11 6.45 7.16
N LEU A 10 -14.89 6.11 7.60
CA LEU A 10 -14.34 4.77 7.50
C LEU A 10 -14.47 4.07 8.86
N ARG A 11 -14.99 2.84 8.85
CA ARG A 11 -14.99 1.96 10.01
C ARG A 11 -13.93 0.89 9.80
N LEU A 12 -12.85 0.98 10.56
CA LEU A 12 -11.77 0.00 10.57
C LEU A 12 -11.99 -0.97 11.73
N ALA A 13 -11.67 -2.25 11.52
CA ALA A 13 -11.77 -3.28 12.54
C ALA A 13 -10.69 -4.36 12.34
N GLY A 14 -10.34 -5.05 13.42
CA GLY A 14 -9.31 -6.09 13.42
C GLY A 14 -7.94 -5.55 12.97
N GLN A 15 -7.24 -6.32 12.14
CA GLN A 15 -5.89 -6.00 11.64
C GLN A 15 -5.80 -4.65 10.93
N TRP A 16 -6.90 -4.17 10.33
CA TRP A 16 -6.92 -2.85 9.68
C TRP A 16 -6.91 -1.70 10.68
N LEU A 17 -7.53 -1.88 11.86
CA LEU A 17 -7.47 -0.89 12.93
C LEU A 17 -6.08 -0.88 13.56
N GLU A 18 -5.50 -2.04 13.82
CA GLU A 18 -4.14 -2.17 14.37
C GLU A 18 -3.08 -1.55 13.45
N LEU A 19 -3.17 -1.79 12.14
CA LEU A 19 -2.31 -1.16 11.14
C LEU A 19 -2.49 0.37 11.14
N TRP A 20 -3.73 0.85 11.20
CA TRP A 20 -4.02 2.28 11.20
C TRP A 20 -3.43 2.98 12.43
N GLU A 21 -3.64 2.42 13.62
CA GLU A 21 -3.05 2.95 14.86
C GLU A 21 -1.52 2.93 14.81
N SER A 22 -0.92 1.87 14.26
CA SER A 22 0.53 1.79 14.09
C SER A 22 1.06 2.90 13.16
N LEU A 23 0.38 3.16 12.04
CA LEU A 23 0.76 4.23 11.12
C LEU A 23 0.66 5.61 11.77
N LYS A 24 -0.36 5.84 12.60
CA LYS A 24 -0.50 7.09 13.37
C LYS A 24 0.62 7.27 14.39
N GLN A 25 1.08 6.19 15.02
CA GLN A 25 2.21 6.24 15.95
C GLN A 25 3.54 6.54 15.26
N VAL A 26 3.75 5.98 14.06
CA VAL A 26 4.97 6.21 13.27
C VAL A 26 4.98 7.61 12.64
N HIS A 27 3.80 8.16 12.32
CA HIS A 27 3.64 9.48 11.69
C HIS A 27 2.74 10.41 12.51
N PRO A 28 3.18 10.82 13.73
CA PRO A 28 2.34 11.63 14.63
C PRO A 28 2.03 13.03 14.08
N ASP A 29 2.85 13.53 13.15
CA ASP A 29 2.70 14.86 12.55
C ASP A 29 1.65 14.91 11.44
N LEU A 30 1.18 13.76 10.94
CA LEU A 30 0.20 13.69 9.86
C LEU A 30 -1.22 13.60 10.42
N SER A 31 -2.14 14.38 9.84
CA SER A 31 -3.56 14.19 10.13
C SER A 31 -4.07 12.88 9.52
N ASP A 32 -5.13 12.31 10.11
CA ASP A 32 -5.82 11.12 9.58
C ASP A 32 -6.20 11.27 8.10
N SER A 33 -6.55 12.48 7.67
CA SER A 33 -6.91 12.79 6.28
C SER A 33 -5.72 12.79 5.32
N GLU A 34 -4.55 13.20 5.78
CA GLU A 34 -3.31 13.17 4.98
C GLU A 34 -2.76 11.76 4.88
N LEU A 35 -2.77 11.03 5.99
CA LEU A 35 -2.37 9.62 6.03
C LEU A 35 -3.25 8.78 5.07
N LEU A 36 -4.56 9.00 5.08
CA LEU A 36 -5.48 8.34 4.14
C LEU A 36 -5.21 8.73 2.68
N ARG A 37 -4.96 10.02 2.41
CA ARG A 37 -4.64 10.49 1.05
C ARG A 37 -3.36 9.86 0.53
N GLN A 38 -2.32 9.77 1.35
CA GLN A 38 -1.07 9.12 0.96
C GLN A 38 -1.26 7.62 0.71
N ALA A 39 -2.03 6.93 1.56
CA ALA A 39 -2.36 5.52 1.35
C ALA A 39 -3.15 5.28 0.05
N LEU A 40 -4.13 6.16 -0.25
CA LEU A 40 -4.89 6.10 -1.51
C LEU A 40 -4.02 6.41 -2.73
N ALA A 41 -3.14 7.41 -2.63
CA ALA A 41 -2.19 7.75 -3.68
C ALA A 41 -1.22 6.60 -3.97
N LEU A 42 -0.70 5.96 -2.91
CA LEU A 42 0.14 4.77 -3.03
C LEU A 42 -0.60 3.61 -3.68
N ARG A 43 -1.84 3.34 -3.26
CA ARG A 43 -2.68 2.31 -3.89
C ARG A 43 -2.95 2.61 -5.37
N ALA A 44 -3.25 3.87 -5.70
CA ALA A 44 -3.46 4.29 -7.07
C ALA A 44 -2.19 4.11 -7.91
N ALA A 45 -1.04 4.53 -7.39
CA ALA A 45 0.26 4.34 -8.02
C ALA A 45 0.55 2.85 -8.25
N LEU A 46 0.39 2.00 -7.23
CA LEU A 46 0.57 0.54 -7.33
C LEU A 46 -0.42 -0.15 -8.29
N SER A 47 -1.61 0.43 -8.45
CA SER A 47 -2.64 -0.09 -9.35
C SER A 47 -2.44 0.34 -10.81
N ALA A 48 -1.65 1.39 -11.05
CA ALA A 48 -1.41 1.93 -12.38
C ALA A 48 -0.49 0.97 -13.15
N VAL A 49 -1.05 0.14 -14.02
CA VAL A 49 -0.24 -0.65 -14.96
C VAL A 49 0.41 0.29 -15.97
N ASP A 50 1.71 0.10 -16.21
CA ASP A 50 2.42 0.79 -17.27
C ASP A 50 1.96 0.32 -18.67
N ASP A 51 2.41 0.99 -19.73
CA ASP A 51 2.06 0.68 -21.12
C ASP A 51 2.47 -0.75 -21.55
N THR A 52 3.30 -1.43 -20.75
CA THR A 52 3.73 -2.82 -20.96
C THR A 52 2.96 -3.83 -20.12
N GLY A 53 1.96 -3.38 -19.35
CA GLY A 53 1.12 -4.20 -18.47
C GLY A 53 1.78 -4.60 -17.15
N ASN A 54 2.91 -3.98 -16.79
CA ASN A 54 3.59 -4.22 -15.53
C ASN A 54 3.05 -3.26 -14.45
N ARG A 55 2.86 -3.78 -13.24
CA ARG A 55 2.54 -2.93 -12.09
C ARG A 55 3.83 -2.30 -11.56
N PRO A 56 3.84 -1.02 -11.22
CA PRO A 56 4.99 -0.37 -10.61
C PRO A 56 5.25 -1.02 -9.27
N ARG A 57 6.53 -1.35 -9.05
CA ARG A 57 7.00 -1.90 -7.78
C ARG A 57 7.18 -0.76 -6.80
N ALA A 58 6.48 -0.81 -5.66
CA ALA A 58 6.86 0.01 -4.52
C ALA A 58 7.92 -0.75 -3.71
N LEU A 59 9.01 -0.07 -3.41
CA LEU A 59 10.07 -0.62 -2.57
C LEU A 59 10.00 0.05 -1.18
N ILE A 60 10.22 -0.74 -0.14
CA ILE A 60 10.38 -0.27 1.24
C ILE A 60 11.81 -0.55 1.71
N GLU A 61 12.45 0.46 2.31
CA GLU A 61 13.73 0.30 3.01
C GLU A 61 13.45 0.25 4.53
N TYR A 62 13.94 -0.79 5.21
CA TYR A 62 13.83 -0.94 6.66
C TYR A 62 15.06 -1.62 7.24
N VAL A 63 15.25 -1.52 8.55
CA VAL A 63 16.30 -2.26 9.28
C VAL A 63 15.68 -3.53 9.85
N ASN A 64 16.22 -4.69 9.48
CA ASN A 64 15.73 -5.98 9.96
C ASN A 64 16.17 -6.27 11.42
N GLU A 65 15.70 -7.38 11.98
CA GLU A 65 16.04 -7.81 13.36
C GLU A 65 17.54 -8.09 13.57
N LYS A 66 18.31 -8.24 12.49
CA LYS A 66 19.77 -8.40 12.51
C LYS A 66 20.52 -7.06 12.43
N GLY A 67 19.80 -5.94 12.37
CA GLY A 67 20.39 -4.60 12.21
C GLY A 67 20.81 -4.29 10.78
N GLU A 68 20.42 -5.09 9.79
CA GLU A 68 20.79 -4.91 8.39
C GLU A 68 19.75 -4.06 7.67
N LYS A 69 20.21 -3.13 6.82
CA LYS A 69 19.33 -2.42 5.90
C LYS A 69 18.85 -3.37 4.79
N VAL A 70 17.55 -3.51 4.68
CA VAL A 70 16.88 -4.34 3.68
C VAL A 70 15.99 -3.45 2.83
N VAL A 71 16.11 -3.61 1.50
CA VAL A 71 15.16 -3.05 0.53
C VAL A 71 14.32 -4.21 0.01
N ALA A 72 13.01 -4.15 0.22
CA ALA A 72 12.07 -5.18 -0.20
C ALA A 72 10.93 -4.58 -1.03
N ASP A 73 10.29 -5.42 -1.85
CA ASP A 73 9.01 -5.04 -2.46
C ASP A 73 7.95 -4.89 -1.35
N LEU A 74 7.23 -3.77 -1.38
CA LEU A 74 6.24 -3.42 -0.36
C LEU A 74 5.11 -4.45 -0.32
N GLU A 75 4.59 -4.90 -1.48
CA GLU A 75 3.50 -5.88 -1.52
C GLU A 75 3.96 -7.22 -0.94
N GLU A 76 5.22 -7.61 -1.16
CA GLU A 76 5.80 -8.79 -0.53
C GLU A 76 5.97 -8.61 0.98
N HIS A 77 6.49 -7.45 1.41
CA HIS A 77 6.74 -7.13 2.81
C HIS A 77 5.45 -7.13 3.65
N VAL A 78 4.36 -6.58 3.11
CA VAL A 78 3.06 -6.54 3.80
C VAL A 78 2.18 -7.78 3.51
N GLY A 79 2.71 -8.80 2.82
CA GLY A 79 2.01 -10.06 2.56
C GLY A 79 0.83 -9.97 1.58
N LEU A 80 0.77 -8.92 0.76
CA LEU A 80 -0.33 -8.65 -0.19
C LEU A 80 -0.23 -9.41 -1.52
N LYS A 81 0.67 -10.38 -1.67
CA LYS A 81 0.87 -11.11 -2.95
C LYS A 81 -0.45 -11.49 -3.61
N ALA A 82 -0.78 -10.79 -4.69
CA ALA A 82 -1.73 -11.32 -5.66
C ALA A 82 -1.11 -12.61 -6.19
N LYS A 83 -1.77 -13.75 -5.94
CA LYS A 83 -1.38 -15.02 -6.57
C LYS A 83 -1.19 -14.73 -8.07
N PRO A 84 -0.03 -15.04 -8.66
CA PRO A 84 0.13 -14.89 -10.10
C PRO A 84 -1.01 -15.67 -10.75
N LYS A 85 -1.79 -15.03 -11.62
CA LYS A 85 -2.67 -15.77 -12.53
C LYS A 85 -1.71 -16.67 -13.31
N SER A 86 -1.64 -17.95 -12.97
CA SER A 86 -0.88 -18.94 -13.72
C SER A 86 -1.20 -18.73 -15.19
N LYS A 87 -0.18 -18.35 -15.98
CA LYS A 87 -0.31 -18.36 -17.43
C LYS A 87 -0.75 -19.77 -17.80
N ALA A 88 -2.01 -19.91 -18.20
CA ALA A 88 -2.46 -21.10 -18.91
C ALA A 88 -1.64 -21.13 -20.20
N VAL A 89 -0.59 -21.94 -20.20
CA VAL A 89 0.15 -22.28 -21.41
C VAL A 89 -0.83 -23.06 -22.28
N ALA A 90 -1.47 -22.37 -23.21
CA ALA A 90 -2.15 -23.01 -24.33
C ALA A 90 -1.05 -23.65 -25.20
N LYS A 91 -0.79 -24.93 -24.96
CA LYS A 91 -0.10 -25.75 -25.96
C LYS A 91 -1.06 -25.93 -27.13
N LYS A 92 -0.60 -25.50 -28.31
CA LYS A 92 -1.20 -25.81 -29.61
C LYS A 92 -0.37 -26.90 -30.27
#